data_AF-A0A6G1F2X7-F1
#
_entry.id   AF-A0A6G1F2X7-F1
#
_cell.length_a   1.000
_cell.length_b   1.000
_cell.length_c   1.000
_cell.angle_alpha   90.00
_cell.angle_beta   90.00
_cell.angle_gamma   90.00
#
_symmetry.space_group_name_H-M   'P 1'
#
loop_
_entity.id
_entity.type
_entity.pdbx_description
1 polymer ?
#
loop_
_entity_poly.entity_id
_entity_poly.type
_entity_poly.pdbx_seq_one_letter_code
_entity_poly.pdbx_strand_id
1 'polypeptide(L)'
;MEDFRVGEPALRPASGRCVLSWAQGMTDAELCLKGRALVASVHGRVPFSLAMLVDTLVSRCGVRRGNVRVEVTMPSDFLLTFANVDDGTRVLFIDNFSYGGARLSFRHWNRLVHEGRTSSDTSPSSPLTVSRRTPPAKTR
;
A
#
# COMPACT_ATOMS: atom_id res chain seq x y z
N MET A 1 0.23 -17.05 -30.82
CA MET A 1 -0.97 -16.42 -30.24
C MET A 1 -1.09 -17.01 -28.86
N GLU A 2 -0.57 -16.32 -27.86
CA GLU A 2 -0.41 -16.88 -26.51
C GLU A 2 -1.76 -16.82 -25.81
N ASP A 3 -2.33 -18.00 -25.56
CA ASP A 3 -3.53 -18.19 -24.75
C ASP A 3 -3.26 -17.72 -23.32
N PHE A 4 -3.88 -16.61 -22.94
CA PHE A 4 -3.99 -16.21 -21.53
C PHE A 4 -4.86 -17.26 -20.83
N ARG A 5 -4.24 -18.30 -20.25
CA ARG A 5 -4.93 -19.27 -19.40
C ARG A 5 -5.53 -18.51 -18.22
N VAL A 6 -6.85 -18.34 -18.25
CA VAL A 6 -7.63 -17.90 -17.09
C VAL A 6 -7.32 -18.86 -15.94
N GLY A 7 -6.80 -18.33 -14.83
CA GLY A 7 -6.43 -19.15 -13.67
C GLY A 7 -7.64 -19.93 -13.18
N GLU A 8 -7.55 -21.25 -13.19
CA GLU A 8 -8.64 -22.13 -12.78
C GLU A 8 -8.83 -22.05 -11.26
N PRO A 9 -9.96 -21.54 -10.76
CA PRO A 9 -10.14 -21.24 -9.34
C PRO A 9 -10.12 -22.48 -8.44
N ALA A 10 -10.36 -23.66 -9.01
CA ALA A 10 -10.31 -24.95 -8.32
C ALA A 10 -8.87 -25.43 -8.04
N LEU A 11 -7.87 -24.91 -8.75
CA LEU A 11 -6.46 -25.28 -8.62
C LEU A 11 -5.70 -24.31 -7.73
N ARG A 12 -6.28 -23.94 -6.57
CA ARG A 12 -5.52 -23.18 -5.57
C ARG A 12 -4.36 -24.04 -5.06
N PRO A 13 -3.10 -23.59 -5.17
CA PRO A 13 -1.98 -24.35 -4.63
C PRO A 13 -2.18 -24.54 -3.12
N ALA A 14 -2.06 -25.78 -2.65
CA ALA A 14 -2.21 -26.14 -1.23
C ALA A 14 -1.16 -25.44 -0.34
N SER A 15 -0.01 -25.12 -0.92
CA SER A 15 1.04 -24.26 -0.35
C SER A 15 1.97 -23.79 -1.49
N GLY A 16 2.62 -22.64 -1.32
CA GLY A 16 3.60 -22.11 -2.28
C GLY A 16 3.54 -20.58 -2.45
N ARG A 17 4.68 -19.97 -2.80
CA ARG A 17 4.74 -18.58 -3.24
C ARG A 17 4.42 -18.52 -4.72
N CYS A 18 3.34 -17.84 -5.08
CA CYS A 18 3.08 -17.45 -6.46
C CYS A 18 3.79 -16.11 -6.71
N VAL A 19 4.70 -16.08 -7.68
CA VAL A 19 5.32 -14.84 -8.17
C VAL A 19 4.58 -14.45 -9.44
N LEU A 20 3.88 -13.32 -9.39
CA LEU A 20 3.28 -12.71 -10.57
C LEU A 20 4.31 -11.77 -11.20
N SER A 21 4.61 -11.97 -12.48
CA SER A 21 5.41 -11.03 -13.24
C SER A 21 4.71 -9.67 -13.29
N TRP A 22 5.47 -8.60 -13.06
CA TRP A 22 4.95 -7.26 -13.10
C TRP A 22 4.53 -6.90 -14.52
N ALA A 23 3.23 -6.64 -14.72
CA ALA A 23 2.68 -6.26 -16.02
C ALA A 23 2.57 -4.74 -16.15
N GLN A 24 2.57 -4.23 -17.39
CA GLN A 24 2.42 -2.80 -17.66
C GLN A 24 1.16 -2.20 -16.99
N GLY A 25 0.04 -2.92 -17.02
CA GLY A 25 -1.18 -2.47 -16.35
C GLY A 25 -1.04 -2.29 -14.84
N MET A 26 -0.12 -3.01 -14.17
CA MET A 26 0.19 -2.78 -12.76
C MET A 26 1.01 -1.50 -12.57
N THR A 27 1.91 -1.17 -13.49
CA THR A 27 2.62 0.12 -13.51
C THR A 27 1.65 1.28 -13.68
N ASP A 28 0.71 1.17 -14.61
CA ASP A 28 -0.26 2.22 -14.90
C ASP A 28 -1.19 2.42 -13.68
N ALA A 29 -1.64 1.33 -13.06
CA ALA A 29 -2.40 1.37 -11.82
C ALA A 29 -1.60 2.02 -10.68
N GLU A 30 -0.31 1.69 -10.52
CA GLU A 30 0.56 2.30 -9.52
C GLU A 30 0.69 3.81 -9.75
N LEU A 31 0.84 4.26 -11.00
CA LEU A 31 0.88 5.68 -11.36
C LEU A 31 -0.45 6.38 -11.07
N CYS A 32 -1.58 5.73 -11.30
CA CYS A 32 -2.89 6.28 -10.95
C CYS A 32 -3.07 6.45 -9.43
N LEU A 33 -2.50 5.56 -8.62
CA LEU A 33 -2.56 5.66 -7.16
C LEU A 33 -1.61 6.74 -6.63
N LYS A 34 -0.44 6.91 -7.24
CA LYS A 34 0.52 7.95 -6.85
C LYS A 34 -0.12 9.34 -6.98
N GLY A 35 -0.23 10.04 -5.84
CA GLY A 35 -0.78 11.40 -5.75
C GLY A 35 -2.31 11.48 -5.70
N ARG A 36 -3.05 10.39 -5.94
CA ARG A 36 -4.52 10.36 -5.85
C ARG A 36 -5.05 9.40 -4.78
N ALA A 37 -4.19 8.58 -4.21
CA ALA A 37 -4.57 7.63 -3.18
C ALA A 37 -3.98 7.99 -1.82
N LEU A 38 -4.81 7.82 -0.79
CA LEU A 38 -4.42 7.92 0.62
C LEU A 38 -4.74 6.60 1.32
N VAL A 39 -3.98 6.31 2.37
CA VAL A 39 -4.32 5.28 3.33
C VAL A 39 -4.86 5.95 4.57
N ALA A 40 -6.06 5.57 4.98
CA ALA A 40 -6.66 5.95 6.24
C ALA A 40 -6.50 4.79 7.22
N SER A 41 -5.78 5.03 8.31
CA SER A 41 -5.66 4.07 9.42
C SER A 41 -6.58 4.50 10.55
N VAL A 42 -7.41 3.57 11.01
CA VAL A 42 -8.33 3.77 12.13
C VAL A 42 -7.67 3.29 13.42
N HIS A 43 -7.59 4.19 14.40
CA HIS A 43 -7.08 3.92 15.74
C HIS A 43 -8.24 3.95 16.73
N GLY A 44 -8.36 2.89 17.54
CA GLY A 44 -9.39 2.76 18.57
C GLY A 44 -10.06 1.38 18.54
N ARG A 45 -10.94 1.13 19.52
CA ARG A 45 -11.66 -0.15 19.65
C ARG A 45 -13.07 -0.13 19.03
N VAL A 46 -13.43 0.95 18.35
CA VAL A 46 -14.77 1.13 17.78
C VAL A 46 -14.80 0.60 16.35
N PRO A 47 -15.77 -0.26 16.00
CA PRO A 47 -15.92 -0.72 14.63
C PRO A 47 -16.22 0.48 13.72
N PHE A 48 -15.38 0.68 12.71
CA PHE A 48 -15.49 1.77 11.76
C PHE A 48 -15.94 1.22 10.41
N SER A 49 -17.09 1.67 9.90
CA SER A 49 -17.66 1.19 8.64
C SER A 49 -17.26 2.09 7.48
N LEU A 50 -17.26 1.52 6.27
CA LEU A 50 -17.01 2.23 5.02
C LEU A 50 -17.98 3.41 4.82
N ALA A 51 -19.26 3.20 5.14
CA ALA A 51 -20.28 4.24 5.03
C ALA A 51 -19.98 5.42 5.97
N MET A 52 -19.59 5.14 7.23
CA MET A 52 -19.21 6.20 8.17
C MET A 52 -17.97 6.97 7.69
N LEU A 53 -16.98 6.29 7.10
CA LEU A 53 -15.82 6.95 6.52
C LEU A 53 -16.23 7.93 5.42
N VAL A 54 -17.00 7.47 4.44
CA VAL A 54 -17.46 8.28 3.32
C VAL A 54 -18.29 9.47 3.80
N ASP A 55 -19.23 9.26 4.71
CA ASP A 55 -20.10 10.32 5.23
C ASP A 55 -19.30 11.37 6.02
N THR A 56 -18.27 10.94 6.75
CA THR A 56 -17.39 11.86 7.46
C THR A 56 -16.52 12.66 6.50
N LEU A 57 -16.03 12.05 5.41
CA LEU A 57 -15.26 12.76 4.37
C LEU A 57 -16.11 13.80 3.63
N VAL A 58 -17.37 13.47 3.36
CA VAL A 58 -18.33 14.41 2.73
C VAL A 58 -18.61 15.58 3.65
N SER A 59 -18.92 15.32 4.92
CA SER A 59 -19.30 16.34 5.89
C SER A 59 -18.13 17.23 6.34
N ARG A 60 -16.95 16.65 6.60
CA ARG A 60 -15.79 17.40 7.13
C ARG A 60 -14.87 17.97 6.07
N CYS A 61 -14.72 17.29 4.93
CA CYS A 61 -13.73 17.66 3.89
C CYS A 61 -14.39 18.18 2.59
N GLY A 62 -15.72 18.20 2.52
CA GLY A 62 -16.48 18.63 1.34
C GLY A 62 -16.22 17.74 0.12
N VAL A 63 -15.83 16.49 0.32
CA VAL A 63 -15.58 15.54 -0.77
C VAL A 63 -16.92 15.05 -1.33
N ARG A 64 -17.07 15.04 -2.65
CA ARG A 64 -18.28 14.47 -3.27
C ARG A 64 -18.21 12.94 -3.18
N ARG A 65 -19.30 12.28 -2.79
CA ARG A 65 -19.35 10.80 -2.67
C ARG A 65 -18.89 10.09 -3.96
N GLY A 66 -19.26 10.60 -5.13
CA GLY A 66 -18.84 10.04 -6.43
C GLY A 66 -17.36 10.25 -6.79
N ASN A 67 -16.65 11.12 -6.06
CA ASN A 67 -15.24 11.41 -6.29
C ASN A 67 -14.30 10.60 -5.40
N VAL A 68 -14.82 9.75 -4.51
CA VAL A 68 -14.02 8.95 -3.59
C VAL A 68 -14.42 7.48 -3.67
N ARG A 69 -13.43 6.61 -3.87
CA ARG A 69 -13.57 5.16 -3.77
C ARG A 69 -12.85 4.69 -2.52
N VAL A 70 -13.50 3.84 -1.74
CA VAL A 70 -12.97 3.31 -0.48
C VAL A 70 -12.89 1.80 -0.56
N GLU A 71 -11.72 1.25 -0.27
CA GLU A 71 -11.45 -0.19 -0.26
C GLU A 71 -10.85 -0.59 1.09
N VAL A 72 -11.24 -1.76 1.60
CA VAL A 72 -10.66 -2.30 2.83
C VAL A 72 -9.39 -3.04 2.47
N THR A 73 -8.23 -2.58 2.97
CA THR A 73 -6.95 -3.25 2.71
C THR A 73 -6.53 -4.14 3.87
N MET A 74 -6.79 -3.70 5.10
CA MET A 74 -6.60 -4.46 6.34
C MET A 74 -7.81 -4.19 7.25
N PRO A 75 -8.09 -5.01 8.28
CA PRO A 75 -9.24 -4.80 9.17
C PRO A 75 -9.29 -3.42 9.84
N SER A 76 -8.20 -2.65 9.84
CA SER A 76 -8.13 -1.29 10.39
C SER A 76 -7.58 -0.23 9.42
N ASP A 77 -7.29 -0.61 8.16
CA ASP A 77 -6.79 0.31 7.14
C ASP A 77 -7.70 0.32 5.91
N PHE A 78 -7.93 1.54 5.41
CA PHE A 78 -8.73 1.79 4.21
C PHE A 78 -7.88 2.48 3.17
N LEU A 79 -7.97 2.01 1.93
CA LEU A 79 -7.44 2.71 0.76
C LEU A 79 -8.51 3.65 0.23
N LEU A 80 -8.18 4.93 0.17
CA LEU A 80 -9.00 5.99 -0.39
C LEU A 80 -8.40 6.38 -1.73
N THR A 81 -9.17 6.28 -2.81
CA THR A 81 -8.77 6.77 -4.13
C THR A 81 -9.68 7.92 -4.52
N PHE A 82 -9.09 9.06 -4.86
CA PHE A 82 -9.81 10.27 -5.23
C PHE A 82 -9.76 10.50 -6.74
N ALA A 83 -10.88 10.95 -7.30
CA ALA A 83 -10.95 11.40 -8.68
C ALA A 83 -10.15 12.70 -8.89
N ASN A 84 -10.15 13.58 -7.88
CA ASN A 84 -9.38 14.83 -7.86
C ASN A 84 -8.29 14.79 -6.77
N VAL A 85 -7.10 15.25 -7.12
CA VAL A 85 -5.96 15.43 -6.20
C VAL A 85 -6.29 16.43 -5.09
N ASP A 86 -7.04 17.51 -5.40
CA ASP A 86 -7.40 18.52 -4.39
C ASP A 86 -8.23 17.93 -3.24
N ASP A 87 -9.15 17.02 -3.56
CA ASP A 87 -9.98 16.32 -2.57
C ASP A 87 -9.08 15.50 -1.64
N GLY A 88 -8.07 14.81 -2.19
CA GLY A 88 -7.06 14.09 -1.41
C GLY A 88 -6.22 15.01 -0.53
N THR A 89 -5.75 16.14 -1.06
CA THR A 89 -4.98 17.13 -0.30
C THR A 89 -5.78 17.66 0.90
N ARG A 90 -7.06 18.00 0.71
CA ARG A 90 -7.93 18.45 1.81
C ARG A 90 -8.07 17.40 2.91
N VAL A 91 -8.19 16.12 2.53
CA VAL A 91 -8.29 15.00 3.46
C VAL A 91 -6.96 14.72 4.16
N LEU A 92 -5.83 14.92 3.49
CA LEU A 92 -4.51 14.67 4.08
C LEU A 92 -4.18 15.66 5.19
N PHE A 93 -4.52 16.93 5.00
CA PHE A 93 -4.20 18.03 5.91
C PHE A 93 -5.30 18.31 6.94
N ILE A 94 -6.30 17.45 7.06
CA ILE A 94 -7.32 17.64 8.09
C ILE A 94 -6.78 17.26 9.47
N ASP A 95 -6.77 18.23 10.36
CA ASP A 95 -6.38 17.99 11.75
C ASP A 95 -7.50 17.32 12.55
N ASN A 96 -7.08 16.48 13.49
CA ASN A 96 -7.94 15.84 14.49
C ASN A 96 -9.21 15.23 13.88
N PHE A 97 -9.01 14.35 12.90
CA PHE A 97 -10.09 13.55 12.36
C PHE A 97 -10.45 12.45 13.36
N SER A 98 -11.53 12.66 14.10
CA SER A 98 -12.11 11.67 14.99
C SER A 98 -13.60 11.56 14.75
N TYR A 99 -14.12 10.35 14.93
CA TYR A 99 -15.54 10.07 14.83
C TYR A 99 -15.88 8.88 15.73
N GLY A 100 -16.91 9.03 16.57
CA GLY A 100 -17.35 7.97 17.48
C GLY A 100 -16.28 7.46 18.44
N GLY A 101 -15.30 8.29 18.81
CA GLY A 101 -14.17 7.89 19.67
C GLY A 101 -13.03 7.15 18.95
N ALA A 102 -13.16 6.86 17.66
CA ALA A 102 -12.05 6.42 16.82
C ALA A 102 -11.31 7.63 16.24
N ARG A 103 -9.98 7.55 16.14
CA ARG A 103 -9.14 8.55 15.49
C ARG A 103 -8.65 8.03 14.16
N LEU A 104 -8.74 8.84 13.12
CA LEU A 104 -8.21 8.52 11.80
C LEU A 104 -6.92 9.28 11.57
N SER A 105 -5.94 8.59 10.99
CA SER A 105 -4.73 9.18 10.46
C SER A 105 -4.66 8.92 8.97
N PHE A 106 -4.36 9.95 8.19
CA PHE A 106 -4.22 9.85 6.74
C PHE A 106 -2.74 9.95 6.36
N ARG A 107 -2.33 9.14 5.39
CA ARG A 107 -1.01 9.21 4.76
C ARG A 107 -1.15 8.98 3.27
N HIS A 108 -0.20 9.48 2.48
CA HIS A 108 -0.11 9.08 1.08
C HIS A 108 0.06 7.57 0.95
N TRP A 109 -0.60 7.00 -0.05
CA TRP A 109 -0.32 5.62 -0.41
C TRP A 109 1.14 5.49 -0.86
N ASN A 110 1.83 4.48 -0.34
CA ASN A 110 3.18 4.13 -0.72
C ASN A 110 3.26 2.61 -0.86
N ARG A 111 3.85 2.18 -1.97
CA ARG A 111 4.11 0.78 -2.31
C ARG A 111 4.89 0.04 -1.20
N LEU A 112 5.96 0.65 -0.69
CA LEU A 112 6.89 0.01 0.26
C LEU A 112 6.25 -0.30 1.62
N VAL A 113 5.23 0.46 2.02
CA VAL A 113 4.52 0.26 3.30
C VAL A 113 3.68 -1.05 3.27
N HIS A 114 3.35 -1.55 2.09
CA HIS A 114 2.58 -2.78 1.89
C HIS A 114 3.45 -3.98 1.47
N GLU A 115 4.72 -3.74 1.14
CA GLU A 115 5.72 -4.78 0.86
C GLU A 115 6.50 -5.21 2.13
N GLY A 116 6.41 -4.45 3.22
CA GLY A 116 7.26 -4.60 4.42
C GLY A 116 6.75 -5.44 5.59
N ARG A 117 5.69 -6.24 5.46
CA ARG A 117 5.20 -7.14 6.55
C ARG A 117 5.43 -8.62 6.30
N THR A 118 6.36 -8.97 5.43
CA THR A 118 6.90 -10.33 5.31
C THR A 118 8.38 -10.34 5.67
N SER A 119 8.70 -10.13 6.95
CA SER A 119 10.04 -10.39 7.48
C SER A 119 9.96 -10.89 8.91
N SER A 120 9.72 -12.19 9.02
CA SER A 120 10.36 -13.01 10.05
C SER A 120 10.39 -14.44 9.53
N ASP A 121 11.40 -14.74 8.72
CA ASP A 121 12.22 -15.95 8.87
C ASP A 121 13.21 -16.01 7.71
N THR A 122 14.49 -15.80 7.99
CA THR A 122 15.66 -16.51 7.43
C THR A 122 16.91 -15.78 7.92
N SER A 123 17.61 -16.45 8.82
CA SER A 123 18.93 -16.11 9.35
C SER A 123 19.95 -15.74 8.26
N PRO A 124 20.87 -14.80 8.50
CA PRO A 124 21.98 -14.55 7.60
C PRO A 124 23.04 -15.66 7.75
N SER A 125 23.09 -16.59 6.80
CA SER A 125 24.29 -17.39 6.54
C SER A 125 25.35 -16.51 5.89
N SER A 126 26.40 -16.19 6.63
CA SER A 126 27.62 -15.55 6.13
C SER A 126 28.29 -16.37 5.03
N PRO A 127 28.71 -15.77 3.91
CA PRO A 127 29.73 -16.36 3.06
C PRO A 127 31.11 -15.78 3.39
N LEU A 128 32.01 -16.68 3.78
CA LEU A 128 33.46 -16.51 3.78
C LEU A 128 33.93 -15.85 2.48
N THR A 129 34.61 -14.70 2.57
CA THR A 129 35.34 -14.12 1.42
C THR A 129 36.83 -14.15 1.70
N VAL A 130 37.50 -14.86 0.80
CA VAL A 130 38.92 -15.18 0.74
C VAL A 130 39.76 -13.91 0.54
N SER A 131 40.86 -13.79 1.29
CA SER A 131 41.87 -12.74 1.12
C SER A 131 42.41 -12.67 -0.31
N ARG A 132 42.24 -11.52 -0.96
CA ARG A 132 42.98 -11.17 -2.19
C ARG A 132 44.04 -10.12 -1.89
N ARG A 133 45.23 -10.46 -2.38
CA ARG A 133 46.56 -9.86 -2.20
C ARG A 133 46.64 -8.41 -2.65
N THR A 134 47.39 -7.63 -1.88
CA THR A 134 47.94 -6.30 -2.24
C THR A 134 49.08 -6.44 -3.25
N PRO A 135 49.18 -5.59 -4.29
CA PRO A 135 50.41 -5.41 -5.05
C PRO A 135 51.27 -4.27 -4.46
N PRO A 136 52.61 -4.40 -4.42
CA PRO A 136 53.48 -3.30 -4.01
C PRO A 136 53.75 -2.30 -5.15
N ALA A 137 53.70 -1.02 -4.80
CA ALA A 137 54.11 0.10 -5.64
C ALA A 137 55.64 0.12 -5.82
N LYS A 138 56.08 0.33 -7.06
CA LYS A 138 57.48 0.52 -7.44
C LYS A 138 57.73 2.02 -7.61
N THR A 139 58.53 2.61 -6.73
CA THR A 139 59.10 3.95 -6.90
C THR A 139 60.57 3.90 -6.49
N ARG A 140 61.47 3.79 -7.47
CA ARG A 140 62.46 4.80 -7.86
C ARG A 140 63.42 4.20 -8.89
#